data_AF-A0A7W1EZF5-F1
#
_entry.id   AF-A0A7W1EZF5-F1
#
_cell.length_a   1.000
_cell.length_b   1.000
_cell.length_c   1.000
_cell.angle_alpha   90.00
_cell.angle_beta   90.00
_cell.angle_gamma   90.00
#
_symmetry.space_group_name_H-M   'P 1'
#
loop_
_entity.id
_entity.type
_entity.pdbx_description
1 polymer ?
#
loop_
_entity_poly.entity_id
_entity_poly.type
_entity_poly.pdbx_seq_one_letter_code
_entity_poly.pdbx_strand_id
1 'polypeptide(L)'
;ITLYQFHTGACSTIKTQWWYQDSINDFLKLSEIEKITTVARRLNEFGTSSEVTSNYYNYLKSREGEYFTKKLNSSGTHFNHAIEEYNVYINFKNKHFTPQKTDAEIAKMMPAVTQLLELSKSEIVGIPPDFSESSTSYIQSINKQVKELESKVAEETKFVNRYLSTKKAGRTNLFYVRTTTLYGIPVK
;
A
#
# COMPACT_ATOMS: atom_id res chain seq x y z
N ILE A 1 29.40 -18.56 18.94
CA ILE A 1 30.21 -17.86 19.95
C ILE A 1 29.33 -16.74 20.50
N THR A 2 28.97 -16.80 21.77
CA THR A 2 28.34 -15.65 22.45
C THR A 2 29.39 -14.56 22.69
N LEU A 3 28.97 -13.31 22.85
CA LEU A 3 29.87 -12.19 23.15
C LEU A 3 30.77 -12.49 24.37
N TYR A 4 30.20 -13.14 25.39
CA TYR A 4 30.92 -13.65 26.56
C TYR A 4 32.03 -14.66 26.19
N GLN A 5 31.74 -15.64 25.33
CA GLN A 5 32.73 -16.64 24.87
C GLN A 5 33.87 -16.02 24.07
N PHE A 6 33.59 -14.98 23.28
CA PHE A 6 34.61 -14.22 22.55
C PHE A 6 35.55 -13.49 23.49
N HIS A 7 35.01 -12.78 24.50
CA HIS A 7 35.82 -12.02 25.45
C HIS A 7 36.56 -12.88 26.48
N THR A 8 36.05 -14.06 26.82
CA THR A 8 36.67 -14.97 27.79
C THR A 8 37.62 -15.99 27.16
N GLY A 9 37.75 -16.00 25.82
CA GLY A 9 38.55 -17.00 25.10
C GLY A 9 37.98 -18.43 25.19
N ALA A 10 36.75 -18.59 25.68
CA ALA A 10 36.11 -19.89 25.83
C ALA A 10 35.57 -20.39 24.48
N CYS A 11 36.29 -21.31 23.84
CA CYS A 11 35.80 -22.00 22.64
C CYS A 11 34.66 -22.97 22.98
N SER A 12 33.53 -22.83 22.30
CA SER A 12 32.43 -23.81 22.36
C SER A 12 32.90 -25.16 21.81
N THR A 13 32.63 -26.26 22.54
CA THR A 13 32.94 -27.64 22.15
C THR A 13 31.90 -28.24 21.19
N ILE A 14 30.83 -27.51 20.89
CA ILE A 14 29.78 -27.95 19.97
C ILE A 14 30.22 -27.57 18.54
N LYS A 15 30.71 -28.54 17.77
CA LYS A 15 30.86 -28.42 16.31
C LYS A 15 29.48 -28.38 15.68
N THR A 16 28.81 -27.23 15.70
CA THR A 16 27.70 -26.98 14.77
C THR A 16 28.32 -26.74 13.41
N GLN A 17 28.01 -27.60 12.44
CA GLN A 17 28.41 -27.40 11.04
C GLN A 17 27.63 -26.19 10.52
N TRP A 18 28.20 -25.00 10.64
CA TRP A 18 27.65 -23.78 10.07
C TRP A 18 28.05 -23.70 8.60
N TRP A 19 27.05 -23.72 7.72
CA TRP A 19 27.24 -23.58 6.27
C TRP A 19 27.32 -22.10 5.93
N TYR A 20 28.45 -21.47 6.28
CA TYR A 20 28.64 -20.02 6.12
C TYR A 20 28.41 -19.56 4.68
N GLN A 21 28.80 -20.37 3.70
CA GLN A 21 28.62 -20.05 2.28
C GLN A 21 27.14 -19.89 1.91
N ASP A 22 26.27 -20.76 2.42
CA ASP A 22 24.83 -20.69 2.15
C ASP A 22 24.23 -19.44 2.78
N SER A 23 24.61 -19.12 4.03
CA SER A 23 24.14 -17.91 4.71
C SER A 23 24.59 -16.62 4.00
N ILE A 24 25.81 -16.61 3.43
CA ILE A 24 26.30 -15.49 2.62
C ILE A 24 25.51 -15.40 1.32
N ASN A 25 25.32 -16.52 0.62
CA ASN A 25 24.58 -16.57 -0.64
C ASN A 25 23.14 -16.08 -0.46
N ASP A 26 22.49 -16.46 0.63
CA ASP A 26 21.12 -16.02 0.94
C ASP A 26 21.08 -14.53 1.31
N PHE A 27 22.03 -14.05 2.13
CA PHE A 27 22.13 -12.63 2.45
C PHE A 27 22.35 -11.76 1.20
N LEU A 28 23.14 -12.22 0.24
CA LEU A 28 23.42 -11.47 -0.98
C LEU A 28 22.19 -11.30 -1.88
N LYS A 29 21.26 -12.27 -1.86
CA LYS A 29 19.99 -12.23 -2.61
C LYS A 29 18.95 -11.28 -2.02
N LEU A 30 19.10 -10.90 -0.75
CA LEU A 30 18.18 -9.98 -0.08
C LEU A 30 18.19 -8.59 -0.73
N SER A 31 17.02 -7.94 -0.72
CA SER A 31 16.90 -6.52 -1.03
C SER A 31 17.67 -5.68 -0.02
N GLU A 32 17.93 -4.41 -0.37
CA GLU A 32 18.68 -3.50 0.50
C GLU A 32 18.00 -3.33 1.87
N ILE A 33 16.67 -3.21 1.91
CA ILE A 33 15.94 -3.08 3.18
C ILE A 33 16.06 -4.35 4.02
N GLU A 34 15.91 -5.53 3.41
CA GLU A 34 16.05 -6.81 4.10
C GLU A 34 17.47 -7.01 4.64
N LYS A 35 18.50 -6.54 3.91
CA LYS A 35 19.88 -6.51 4.40
C LYS A 35 20.01 -5.61 5.62
N ILE A 36 19.50 -4.39 5.57
CA ILE A 36 19.50 -3.43 6.69
C ILE A 36 18.81 -4.04 7.92
N THR A 37 17.58 -4.53 7.77
CA THR A 37 16.81 -5.14 8.85
C THR A 37 17.52 -6.36 9.43
N THR A 38 18.10 -7.22 8.58
CA THR A 38 18.83 -8.42 9.02
C THR A 38 20.08 -8.05 9.81
N VAL A 39 20.86 -7.06 9.36
CA VAL A 39 22.06 -6.61 10.06
C VAL A 39 21.69 -5.92 11.38
N ALA A 40 20.69 -5.04 11.38
CA ALA A 40 20.21 -4.37 12.58
C ALA A 40 19.74 -5.37 13.64
N ARG A 41 18.95 -6.38 13.23
CA ARG A 41 18.51 -7.47 14.12
C ARG A 41 19.68 -8.24 14.71
N ARG A 42 20.66 -8.64 13.89
CA ARG A 42 21.86 -9.34 14.36
C ARG A 42 22.66 -8.49 15.35
N LEU A 43 22.86 -7.21 15.09
CA LEU A 43 23.54 -6.30 16.04
C LEU A 43 22.81 -6.20 17.37
N ASN A 44 21.47 -6.14 17.35
CA ASN A 44 20.66 -6.13 18.56
C ASN A 44 20.80 -7.45 19.35
N GLU A 45 20.85 -8.60 18.66
CA GLU A 45 21.00 -9.93 19.28
C GLU A 45 22.41 -10.20 19.86
N PHE A 46 23.46 -9.76 19.16
CA PHE A 46 24.86 -9.98 19.59
C PHE A 46 25.37 -8.91 20.57
N GLY A 47 24.63 -7.80 20.73
CA GLY A 47 24.89 -6.73 21.69
C GLY A 47 25.47 -5.47 21.05
N THR A 48 24.95 -4.32 21.46
CA THR A 48 25.38 -2.97 21.06
C THR A 48 26.28 -2.30 22.10
N SER A 49 26.97 -3.09 22.92
CA SER A 49 27.72 -2.61 24.10
C SER A 49 28.89 -1.67 23.77
N SER A 50 29.38 -1.68 22.53
CA SER A 50 30.37 -0.71 22.05
C SER A 50 29.68 0.49 21.41
N GLU A 51 30.22 1.69 21.62
CA GLU A 51 29.79 2.91 20.94
C GLU A 51 29.72 2.75 19.42
N VAL A 52 30.70 2.06 18.81
CA VAL A 52 30.73 1.81 17.37
C VAL A 52 29.54 0.96 16.93
N THR A 53 29.24 -0.12 17.67
CA THR A 53 28.12 -1.01 17.36
C THR A 53 26.77 -0.34 17.59
N SER A 54 26.66 0.51 18.63
CA SER A 54 25.46 1.28 18.94
C SER A 54 25.18 2.33 17.85
N ASN A 55 26.21 3.11 17.48
CA ASN A 55 26.09 4.13 16.43
C ASN A 55 25.70 3.51 15.10
N TYR A 56 26.31 2.38 14.73
CA TYR A 56 25.97 1.69 13.49
C TYR A 56 24.55 1.09 13.51
N TYR A 57 24.12 0.52 14.64
CA TYR A 57 22.74 0.04 14.82
C TYR A 57 21.73 1.19 14.64
N ASN A 58 21.96 2.32 15.30
CA ASN A 58 21.07 3.50 15.20
C ASN A 58 21.01 4.04 13.77
N TYR A 59 22.16 4.09 13.07
CA TYR A 59 22.21 4.46 11.66
C TYR A 59 21.34 3.53 10.78
N LEU A 60 21.44 2.21 10.98
CA LEU A 60 20.62 1.24 10.23
C LEU A 60 19.12 1.40 10.53
N LYS A 61 18.75 1.60 11.79
CA LYS A 61 17.35 1.86 12.19
C LYS A 61 16.82 3.17 11.61
N SER A 62 17.65 4.21 11.52
CA SER A 62 17.28 5.47 10.85
C SER A 62 16.98 5.23 9.37
N ARG A 63 17.85 4.50 8.65
CA ARG A 63 17.64 4.18 7.23
C ARG A 63 16.39 3.34 6.99
N GLU A 64 16.16 2.34 7.84
CA GLU A 64 14.95 1.54 7.81
C GLU A 64 13.71 2.40 8.04
N GLY A 65 13.77 3.32 9.00
CA GLY A 65 12.70 4.28 9.26
C GLY A 65 12.40 5.18 8.07
N GLU A 66 13.43 5.78 7.47
CA GLU A 66 13.29 6.59 6.26
C GLU A 66 12.66 5.82 5.10
N TYR A 67 13.03 4.55 4.93
CA TYR A 67 12.46 3.69 3.91
C TYR A 67 10.95 3.49 4.12
N PHE A 68 10.53 3.10 5.33
CA PHE A 68 9.12 2.88 5.62
C PHE A 68 8.31 4.19 5.61
N THR A 69 8.86 5.30 6.08
CA THR A 69 8.21 6.62 5.95
C THR A 69 7.99 6.99 4.49
N LYS A 70 8.96 6.76 3.60
CA LYS A 70 8.79 6.99 2.16
C LYS A 70 7.67 6.12 1.57
N LYS A 71 7.59 4.85 1.97
CA LYS A 71 6.51 3.94 1.56
C LYS A 71 5.13 4.42 2.02
N LEU A 72 4.99 4.85 3.27
CA LEU A 72 3.75 5.42 3.80
C LEU A 72 3.33 6.68 3.02
N ASN A 73 4.28 7.59 2.77
CA ASN A 73 4.02 8.80 2.00
C ASN A 73 3.61 8.50 0.54
N SER A 74 4.25 7.50 -0.09
CA SER A 74 3.89 7.03 -1.43
C SER A 74 2.47 6.49 -1.47
N SER A 75 2.10 5.65 -0.48
CA SER A 75 0.74 5.13 -0.31
C SER A 75 -0.29 6.25 -0.22
N GLY A 76 -0.07 7.22 0.67
CA GLY A 76 -0.95 8.38 0.81
C GLY A 76 -1.06 9.21 -0.47
N THR A 77 0.04 9.37 -1.22
CA THR A 77 0.04 10.06 -2.51
C THR A 77 -0.83 9.35 -3.54
N HIS A 78 -0.67 8.03 -3.69
CA HIS A 78 -1.50 7.23 -4.59
C HIS A 78 -2.98 7.26 -4.20
N PHE A 79 -3.28 7.18 -2.91
CA PHE A 79 -4.65 7.29 -2.40
C PHE A 79 -5.27 8.66 -2.71
N ASN A 80 -4.53 9.75 -2.47
CA ASN A 80 -5.00 11.11 -2.78
C ASN A 80 -5.26 11.28 -4.27
N HIS A 81 -4.36 10.79 -5.13
CA HIS A 81 -4.58 10.80 -6.58
C HIS A 81 -5.82 9.97 -6.98
N ALA A 82 -6.07 8.83 -6.32
CA ALA A 82 -7.28 8.04 -6.56
C ALA A 82 -8.55 8.84 -6.23
N ILE A 83 -8.54 9.59 -5.13
CA ILE A 83 -9.64 10.48 -4.73
C ILE A 83 -9.83 11.61 -5.76
N GLU A 84 -8.74 12.22 -6.24
CA GLU A 84 -8.79 13.27 -7.26
C GLU A 84 -9.41 12.75 -8.57
N GLU A 85 -8.93 11.63 -9.10
CA GLU A 85 -9.45 11.00 -10.31
C GLU A 85 -10.92 10.57 -10.14
N TYR A 86 -11.27 10.03 -8.98
CA TYR A 86 -12.66 9.70 -8.66
C TYR A 86 -13.54 10.95 -8.65
N ASN A 87 -13.08 12.05 -8.05
CA ASN A 87 -13.81 13.32 -8.02
C ASN A 87 -13.95 13.93 -9.42
N VAL A 88 -12.94 13.82 -10.28
CA VAL A 88 -13.03 14.22 -11.69
C VAL A 88 -14.15 13.44 -12.38
N TYR A 89 -14.20 12.12 -12.20
CA TYR A 89 -15.28 11.29 -12.72
C TYR A 89 -16.66 11.70 -12.16
N ILE A 90 -16.79 11.88 -10.85
CA ILE A 90 -18.08 12.25 -10.23
C ILE A 90 -18.56 13.60 -10.74
N ASN A 91 -17.68 14.60 -10.84
CA ASN A 91 -18.02 15.90 -11.42
C ASN A 91 -18.44 15.78 -12.89
N PHE A 92 -17.77 14.93 -13.65
CA PHE A 92 -18.12 14.65 -15.03
C PHE A 92 -19.50 13.96 -15.15
N LYS A 93 -19.77 12.96 -14.30
CA LYS A 93 -21.06 12.27 -14.19
C LYS A 93 -22.19 13.21 -13.79
N ASN A 94 -21.96 14.09 -12.81
CA ASN A 94 -22.93 15.08 -12.35
C ASN A 94 -23.28 16.11 -13.43
N LYS A 95 -22.38 16.32 -14.40
CA LYS A 95 -22.63 17.10 -15.63
C LYS A 95 -23.17 16.25 -16.78
N HIS A 96 -23.68 15.05 -16.48
CA HIS A 96 -24.20 14.07 -17.45
C HIS A 96 -23.23 13.77 -18.59
N PHE A 97 -21.93 13.70 -18.26
CA PHE A 97 -20.83 13.50 -19.20
C PHE A 97 -20.67 14.62 -20.24
N THR A 98 -20.77 15.87 -19.76
CA THR A 98 -20.49 17.09 -20.53
C THR A 98 -19.17 17.74 -20.08
N PRO A 99 -18.25 18.10 -21.01
CA PRO A 99 -18.32 17.94 -22.47
C PRO A 99 -18.18 16.47 -22.90
N GLN A 100 -18.76 16.12 -24.05
CA GLN A 100 -18.81 14.73 -24.50
C GLN A 100 -17.41 14.11 -24.63
N LYS A 101 -17.20 12.99 -23.94
CA LYS A 101 -16.04 12.10 -24.10
C LYS A 101 -16.41 10.88 -24.92
N THR A 102 -15.40 10.25 -25.51
CA THR A 102 -15.56 8.97 -26.20
C THR A 102 -15.88 7.85 -25.21
N ASP A 103 -16.58 6.81 -25.67
CA ASP A 103 -16.89 5.62 -24.87
C ASP A 103 -15.62 4.98 -24.29
N ALA A 104 -14.52 5.01 -25.05
CA ALA A 104 -13.22 4.50 -24.61
C ALA A 104 -12.60 5.33 -23.48
N GLU A 105 -12.75 6.66 -23.49
CA GLU A 105 -12.29 7.50 -22.39
C GLU A 105 -13.10 7.25 -21.11
N ILE A 106 -14.43 7.15 -21.23
CA ILE A 106 -15.31 6.88 -20.09
C ILE A 106 -15.00 5.51 -19.47
N ALA A 107 -14.76 4.49 -20.31
CA ALA A 107 -14.42 3.14 -19.87
C ALA A 107 -13.11 3.07 -19.06
N LYS A 108 -12.19 4.02 -19.25
CA LYS A 108 -10.88 4.04 -18.58
C LYS A 108 -10.89 4.73 -17.21
N MET A 109 -11.90 5.56 -16.91
CA MET A 109 -11.91 6.37 -15.69
C MET A 109 -11.91 5.52 -14.41
N MET A 110 -12.75 4.49 -14.33
CA MET A 110 -12.80 3.62 -13.14
C MET A 110 -11.57 2.70 -13.00
N PRO A 111 -11.10 2.02 -14.06
CA PRO A 111 -9.84 1.27 -14.00
C PRO A 111 -8.63 2.10 -13.53
N ALA A 112 -8.54 3.37 -13.93
CA ALA A 112 -7.46 4.26 -13.49
C ALA A 112 -7.50 4.49 -11.97
N VAL A 113 -8.69 4.75 -11.40
CA VAL A 113 -8.87 4.87 -9.95
C VAL A 113 -8.52 3.56 -9.24
N THR A 114 -9.01 2.42 -9.75
CA THR A 114 -8.70 1.10 -9.17
C THR A 114 -7.19 0.84 -9.14
N GLN A 115 -6.47 1.16 -10.21
CA GLN A 115 -5.03 0.98 -10.28
C GLN A 115 -4.29 1.81 -9.20
N LEU A 116 -4.72 3.05 -8.97
CA LEU A 116 -4.13 3.91 -7.93
C LEU A 116 -4.40 3.35 -6.52
N LEU A 117 -5.57 2.76 -6.28
CA LEU A 117 -5.87 2.09 -5.02
C LEU A 117 -5.02 0.83 -4.80
N GLU A 118 -4.80 0.04 -5.85
CA GLU A 118 -3.88 -1.11 -5.78
C GLU A 118 -2.44 -0.68 -5.50
N LEU A 119 -1.97 0.39 -6.14
CA LEU A 119 -0.66 0.97 -5.86
C LEU A 119 -0.56 1.42 -4.40
N SER A 120 -1.56 2.17 -3.91
CA SER A 120 -1.64 2.60 -2.51
C SER A 120 -1.52 1.42 -1.54
N LYS A 121 -2.23 0.32 -1.78
CA LYS A 121 -2.14 -0.90 -0.94
C LYS A 121 -0.78 -1.56 -1.04
N SER A 122 -0.24 -1.67 -2.25
CA SER A 122 1.05 -2.35 -2.47
C SER A 122 2.21 -1.66 -1.77
N GLU A 123 2.18 -0.34 -1.60
CA GLU A 123 3.25 0.41 -0.96
C GLU A 123 3.35 0.15 0.55
N ILE A 124 2.25 -0.21 1.21
CA ILE A 124 2.24 -0.51 2.65
C ILE A 124 2.46 -1.99 2.95
N VAL A 125 2.52 -2.84 1.92
CA VAL A 125 2.86 -4.27 2.09
C VAL A 125 4.32 -4.38 2.55
N GLY A 126 4.54 -5.20 3.57
CA GLY A 126 5.87 -5.47 4.11
C GLY A 126 6.38 -4.42 5.11
N ILE A 127 5.58 -3.39 5.43
CA ILE A 127 5.87 -2.52 6.58
C ILE A 127 5.57 -3.33 7.86
N PRO A 128 6.52 -3.46 8.80
CA PRO A 128 6.30 -4.16 10.05
C PRO A 128 5.17 -3.51 10.86
N PRO A 129 4.25 -4.30 11.44
CA PRO A 129 3.11 -3.78 12.20
C PRO A 129 3.52 -3.04 13.48
N ASP A 130 4.74 -3.27 13.94
CA ASP A 130 5.38 -2.69 15.13
C ASP A 130 6.43 -1.62 14.78
N PHE A 131 6.53 -1.19 13.51
CA PHE A 131 7.48 -0.16 13.09
C PHE A 131 7.35 1.14 13.91
N SER A 132 6.10 1.60 14.11
CA SER A 132 5.75 2.64 15.09
C SER A 132 4.24 2.71 15.26
N GLU A 133 3.77 3.10 16.44
CA GLU A 133 2.34 3.26 16.75
C GLU A 133 1.62 4.17 15.75
N SER A 134 2.24 5.31 15.40
CA SER A 134 1.71 6.24 14.41
C SER A 134 1.55 5.59 13.03
N SER A 135 2.51 4.77 12.60
CA SER A 135 2.44 4.04 11.33
C SER A 135 1.34 2.98 11.37
N THR A 136 1.19 2.26 12.48
CA THR A 136 0.12 1.27 12.65
C THR A 136 -1.26 1.89 12.52
N SER A 137 -1.52 3.00 13.24
CA SER A 137 -2.78 3.74 13.16
C SER A 137 -3.02 4.30 11.75
N TYR A 138 -1.98 4.81 11.09
CA TYR A 138 -2.07 5.31 9.72
C TYR A 138 -2.44 4.20 8.72
N ILE A 139 -1.76 3.05 8.78
CA ILE A 139 -2.02 1.90 7.91
C ILE A 139 -3.47 1.42 8.07
N GLN A 140 -3.96 1.33 9.31
CA GLN A 140 -5.36 0.97 9.57
C GLN A 140 -6.34 1.98 8.97
N SER A 141 -6.06 3.28 9.14
CA SER A 141 -6.88 4.36 8.58
C SER A 141 -6.91 4.32 7.05
N ILE A 142 -5.75 4.20 6.39
CA ILE A 142 -5.68 4.11 4.93
C ILE A 142 -6.40 2.88 4.42
N ASN A 143 -6.18 1.70 5.02
CA ASN A 143 -6.86 0.48 4.57
C ASN A 143 -8.38 0.59 4.64
N LYS A 144 -8.90 1.22 5.71
CA LYS A 144 -10.33 1.50 5.83
C LYS A 144 -10.81 2.42 4.71
N GLN A 145 -10.13 3.55 4.49
CA GLN A 145 -10.52 4.53 3.48
C GLN A 145 -10.42 3.98 2.06
N VAL A 146 -9.37 3.20 1.75
CA VAL A 146 -9.23 2.46 0.49
C VAL A 146 -10.43 1.55 0.27
N LYS A 147 -10.78 0.73 1.25
CA LYS A 147 -11.93 -0.19 1.15
C LYS A 147 -13.26 0.55 0.91
N GLU A 148 -13.47 1.68 1.58
CA GLU A 148 -14.65 2.52 1.38
C GLU A 148 -14.70 3.09 -0.05
N LEU A 149 -13.57 3.57 -0.57
CA LEU A 149 -13.49 4.09 -1.94
C LEU A 149 -13.64 2.97 -2.98
N GLU A 150 -13.04 1.79 -2.77
CA GLU A 150 -13.19 0.62 -3.64
C GLU A 150 -14.66 0.23 -3.81
N SER A 151 -15.46 0.26 -2.73
CA SER A 151 -16.91 0.00 -2.82
C SER A 151 -17.61 1.00 -3.72
N LYS A 152 -17.28 2.29 -3.60
CA LYS A 152 -17.85 3.35 -4.44
C LYS A 152 -17.43 3.20 -5.90
N VAL A 153 -16.15 2.93 -6.15
CA VAL A 153 -15.61 2.66 -7.50
C VAL A 153 -16.30 1.44 -8.12
N ALA A 154 -16.59 0.39 -7.35
CA ALA A 154 -17.31 -0.78 -7.85
C ALA A 154 -18.76 -0.46 -8.27
N GLU A 155 -19.46 0.38 -7.51
CA GLU A 155 -20.80 0.86 -7.89
C GLU A 155 -20.76 1.70 -9.17
N GLU A 156 -19.79 2.60 -9.26
CA GLU A 156 -19.62 3.47 -10.42
C GLU A 156 -19.16 2.71 -11.66
N THR A 157 -18.34 1.67 -11.50
CA THR A 157 -17.98 0.75 -12.58
C THR A 157 -19.21 0.04 -13.15
N LYS A 158 -20.15 -0.39 -12.30
CA LYS A 158 -21.43 -0.97 -12.75
C LYS A 158 -22.26 0.07 -13.53
N PHE A 159 -22.28 1.32 -13.06
CA PHE A 159 -22.95 2.40 -13.78
C PHE A 159 -22.34 2.64 -15.16
N VAL A 160 -21.01 2.76 -15.26
CA VAL A 160 -20.29 2.95 -16.52
C VAL A 160 -20.56 1.80 -17.49
N ASN A 161 -20.48 0.55 -17.03
CA ASN A 161 -20.75 -0.62 -17.86
C ASN A 161 -22.20 -0.64 -18.39
N ARG A 162 -23.18 -0.25 -17.54
CA ARG A 162 -24.58 -0.11 -17.97
C ARG A 162 -24.75 1.05 -18.96
N TYR A 163 -24.08 2.17 -18.72
CA TYR A 163 -24.12 3.34 -19.60
C TYR A 163 -23.59 3.02 -20.99
N LEU A 164 -22.44 2.36 -21.07
CA LEU A 164 -21.79 2.04 -22.34
C LEU A 164 -22.53 0.95 -23.12
N SER A 165 -23.13 -0.04 -22.44
CA SER A 165 -23.95 -1.08 -23.07
C SER A 165 -25.33 -0.59 -23.53
N THR A 166 -25.81 0.54 -23.00
CA THR A 166 -27.07 1.16 -23.43
C THR A 166 -26.88 1.89 -24.76
N LYS A 167 -27.83 1.71 -25.70
CA LYS A 167 -27.85 2.45 -26.97
C LYS A 167 -27.77 3.96 -26.72
N LYS A 168 -26.98 4.69 -27.52
CA LYS A 168 -26.69 6.12 -27.32
C LYS A 168 -27.93 6.97 -27.01
N ALA A 169 -29.03 6.76 -27.73
CA ALA A 169 -30.29 7.50 -27.55
C ALA A 169 -30.95 7.31 -26.16
N GLY A 170 -30.69 6.20 -25.45
CA GLY A 170 -31.26 5.90 -24.14
C GLY A 170 -30.34 6.22 -22.95
N ARG A 171 -29.11 6.68 -23.19
CA ARG A 171 -28.09 6.88 -22.16
C ARG A 171 -28.43 8.00 -21.18
N THR A 172 -29.06 9.07 -21.67
CA THR A 172 -29.50 10.21 -20.84
C THR A 172 -30.48 9.80 -19.75
N ASN A 173 -31.38 8.85 -20.04
CA ASN A 173 -32.36 8.36 -19.08
C ASN A 173 -31.71 7.69 -17.85
N LEU A 174 -30.51 7.13 -17.98
CA LEU A 174 -29.83 6.44 -16.88
C LEU A 174 -29.44 7.37 -15.73
N PHE A 175 -29.29 8.67 -15.98
CA PHE A 175 -29.02 9.66 -14.94
C PHE A 175 -30.26 10.03 -14.13
N TYR A 176 -31.45 9.93 -14.73
CA TYR A 176 -32.72 10.31 -14.11
C TYR A 176 -33.42 9.14 -13.38
N VAL A 177 -33.00 7.90 -13.64
CA VAL A 177 -33.59 6.68 -13.05
C VAL A 177 -33.18 6.47 -11.57
N ARG A 178 -32.90 7.53 -10.80
CA ARG A 178 -32.58 7.45 -9.36
C ARG A 178 -33.36 8.41 -8.44
N THR A 179 -34.52 8.92 -8.84
CA THR A 179 -35.43 9.64 -7.93
C THR A 179 -36.92 9.35 -8.19
N THR A 180 -37.35 8.12 -7.98
CA THR A 180 -38.74 7.79 -7.57
C THR A 180 -38.76 6.42 -6.90
N THR A 181 -38.14 6.35 -5.73
CA THR A 181 -38.55 5.39 -4.70
C THR A 181 -38.62 6.14 -3.39
N LEU A 182 -39.73 6.85 -3.17
CA LEU A 182 -40.25 7.03 -1.83
C LEU A 182 -40.99 5.72 -1.52
N TYR A 183 -40.39 4.85 -0.69
CA TYR A 183 -41.01 3.58 -0.26
C TYR A 183 -41.34 2.56 -1.36
N GLY A 184 -40.44 2.32 -2.31
CA GLY A 184 -40.47 1.07 -3.10
C GLY A 184 -41.63 0.87 -4.08
N ILE A 185 -42.39 1.91 -4.45
CA ILE A 185 -43.43 1.81 -5.49
C ILE A 185 -43.12 2.79 -6.63
N PRO A 186 -43.03 2.32 -7.90
CA PRO A 186 -42.85 3.20 -9.05
C PRO A 186 -44.16 3.91 -9.40
N VAL A 187 -44.10 5.23 -9.60
CA VAL A 187 -45.21 6.03 -10.15
C VAL A 187 -45.02 6.15 -11.67
N LYS A 188 -46.11 5.96 -12.41
CA LYS A 188 -46.20 5.98 -13.88
C LYS A 188 -45.75 7.30 -14.49
#